data_AF-A0A8J1XUK2-F1
#
_entry.id   AF-A0A8J1XUK2-F1
#
_cell.length_a   1.000
_cell.length_b   1.000
_cell.length_c   1.000
_cell.angle_alpha   90.00
_cell.angle_beta   90.00
_cell.angle_gamma   90.00
#
_symmetry.space_group_name_H-M   'P 1'
#
loop_
_entity.id
_entity.type
_entity.pdbx_description
1 polymer ?
#
loop_
_entity_poly.entity_id
_entity_poly.type
_entity_poly.pdbx_seq_one_letter_code
_entity_poly.pdbx_strand_id
1 'polypeptide(L)'
;MDLVKNFYFSNILLIYTLIGVLRCIKAISTEGTCDGESCDIEFDPYSPLIKCSYLPSEFITCDEPVDHGGNATARDLLGYGCAKWGGEKYDEVDHTAVICHALDGIECHGNRTFLKDGFPCIRYNGHYFVTTLIYSVLLGFLGVDRYCLGHTGTAVGKMLTLGGVGIWWIVDVILLVTGGLRPADDSNWVPYY
;
A
#
# COMPACT_ATOMS: atom_id res chain seq x y z
N MET A 1 27.29 -25.00 54.00
CA MET A 1 27.02 -25.77 52.76
C MET A 1 26.37 -24.85 51.71
N ASP A 2 26.75 -23.57 51.70
CA ASP A 2 25.93 -22.50 51.10
C ASP A 2 26.63 -21.83 49.90
N LEU A 3 27.96 -21.97 49.80
CA LEU A 3 28.75 -21.48 48.66
C LEU A 3 28.62 -22.37 47.41
N VAL A 4 28.47 -23.69 47.58
CA VAL A 4 28.34 -24.65 46.46
C VAL A 4 26.97 -24.52 45.77
N LYS A 5 25.90 -24.26 46.53
CA LYS A 5 24.54 -24.05 45.99
C LYS A 5 24.44 -22.77 45.15
N ASN A 6 25.06 -21.68 45.61
CA ASN A 6 25.10 -20.41 44.86
C ASN A 6 25.92 -20.52 43.57
N PHE A 7 27.01 -21.29 43.58
CA PHE A 7 27.80 -21.53 42.37
C PHE A 7 27.04 -22.37 41.35
N TYR A 8 26.30 -23.39 41.78
CA TYR A 8 25.47 -24.22 40.90
C TYR A 8 24.27 -23.46 40.32
N PHE A 9 23.61 -22.61 41.13
CA PHE A 9 22.45 -21.84 40.70
C PHE A 9 22.81 -20.75 39.66
N SER A 10 23.93 -20.07 39.84
CA SER A 10 24.43 -19.05 38.89
C SER A 10 24.81 -19.64 37.53
N ASN A 11 25.49 -20.80 37.52
CA ASN A 11 25.86 -21.50 36.28
C ASN A 11 24.64 -22.05 35.54
N ILE A 12 23.62 -22.56 36.25
CA ILE A 12 22.37 -23.02 35.63
C ILE A 12 21.62 -21.85 34.99
N LEU A 13 21.53 -20.70 35.67
CA LEU A 13 20.88 -19.51 35.12
C LEU A 13 21.59 -19.00 33.86
N LEU A 14 22.94 -18.99 33.86
CA LEU A 14 23.74 -18.64 32.69
C LEU A 14 23.53 -19.61 31.52
N ILE A 15 23.37 -20.91 31.78
CA ILE A 15 23.09 -21.90 30.72
C ILE A 15 21.68 -21.69 30.14
N TYR A 16 20.67 -21.41 30.97
CA TYR A 16 19.31 -21.15 30.48
C TYR A 16 19.22 -19.86 29.66
N THR A 17 19.94 -18.80 30.05
CA THR A 17 20.01 -17.58 29.23
C THR A 17 20.79 -17.81 27.95
N LEU A 18 21.89 -18.59 27.97
CA LEU A 18 22.62 -18.95 26.74
C LEU A 18 21.76 -19.78 25.77
N ILE A 19 21.02 -20.77 26.28
CA ILE A 19 20.10 -21.59 25.47
C ILE A 19 18.96 -20.73 24.92
N GLY A 20 18.42 -19.82 25.74
CA GLY A 20 17.39 -18.86 25.31
C GLY A 20 17.90 -17.95 24.19
N VAL A 21 19.11 -17.41 24.32
CA VAL A 21 19.78 -16.60 23.30
C VAL A 21 20.09 -17.42 22.05
N LEU A 22 20.58 -18.66 22.18
CA LEU A 22 20.83 -19.54 21.02
C LEU A 22 19.56 -19.87 20.24
N ARG A 23 18.44 -20.12 20.95
CA ARG A 23 17.11 -20.30 20.34
C ARG A 23 16.64 -19.04 19.63
N CYS A 24 16.87 -17.88 20.23
CA CYS A 24 16.51 -16.59 19.64
C CYS A 24 17.35 -16.30 18.38
N ILE A 25 18.66 -16.56 18.41
CA ILE A 25 19.55 -16.44 17.25
C ILE A 25 19.10 -17.35 16.11
N LYS A 26 18.65 -18.58 16.40
CA LYS A 26 18.11 -19.50 15.40
C LYS A 26 16.77 -19.04 14.81
N ALA A 27 15.96 -18.30 15.56
CA ALA A 27 14.71 -17.71 15.08
C ALA A 27 14.94 -16.46 14.22
N ILE A 28 16.06 -15.76 14.40
CA ILE A 28 16.42 -14.57 13.62
C ILE A 28 17.00 -14.92 12.24
N SER A 29 17.56 -16.13 12.05
CA SER A 29 18.12 -16.55 10.75
C SER A 29 17.07 -16.93 9.68
N THR A 30 15.78 -16.76 9.94
CA THR A 30 14.68 -17.09 9.02
C THR A 30 13.97 -15.85 8.48
N GLU A 31 14.71 -14.80 8.12
CA GLU A 31 14.19 -13.76 7.22
C GLU A 31 14.66 -14.10 5.79
N GLY A 32 13.83 -14.90 5.09
CA GLY A 32 14.05 -15.25 3.68
C GLY A 32 13.93 -16.75 3.33
N THR A 33 13.40 -17.59 4.21
CA THR A 33 13.25 -19.02 3.95
C THR A 33 11.83 -19.34 3.50
N CYS A 34 11.71 -19.93 2.32
CA CYS A 34 10.46 -20.46 1.84
C CYS A 34 10.02 -21.62 2.74
N ASP A 35 8.96 -21.44 3.53
CA ASP A 35 8.39 -22.50 4.36
C ASP A 35 7.45 -23.37 3.52
N GLY A 36 8.00 -24.40 2.84
CA GLY A 36 7.20 -25.38 2.10
C GLY A 36 8.04 -26.44 1.35
N GLU A 37 7.47 -27.64 1.16
CA GLU A 37 8.11 -28.80 0.54
C GLU A 37 8.59 -28.58 -0.91
N SER A 38 8.11 -27.53 -1.58
CA SER A 38 8.34 -27.25 -3.01
C SER A 38 9.58 -26.41 -3.35
N CYS A 39 10.37 -25.98 -2.36
CA CYS A 39 11.43 -24.98 -2.57
C CYS A 39 12.82 -25.58 -2.83
N ASP A 40 13.05 -26.82 -2.41
CA ASP A 40 14.30 -27.56 -2.66
C ASP A 40 14.23 -28.47 -3.89
N ILE A 41 13.08 -28.50 -4.57
CA ILE A 41 12.82 -29.34 -5.74
C ILE A 41 13.04 -28.49 -7.00
N GLU A 42 13.69 -29.05 -8.02
CA GLU A 42 13.83 -28.37 -9.32
C GLU A 42 12.47 -28.21 -10.00
N PHE A 43 12.25 -27.06 -10.65
CA PHE A 43 11.00 -26.78 -11.34
C PHE A 43 10.79 -27.73 -12.52
N ASP A 44 9.78 -28.60 -12.43
CA ASP A 44 9.35 -29.46 -13.53
C ASP A 44 8.24 -28.77 -14.36
N PRO A 45 8.49 -28.38 -15.61
CA PRO A 45 7.50 -27.73 -16.47
C PRO A 45 6.35 -28.66 -16.90
N TYR A 46 6.48 -29.99 -16.73
CA TYR A 46 5.41 -30.95 -17.02
C TYR A 46 4.52 -31.25 -15.80
N SER A 47 4.92 -30.75 -14.63
CA SER A 47 4.14 -30.86 -13.40
C SER A 47 2.92 -29.93 -13.45
N PRO A 48 1.80 -30.28 -12.79
CA PRO A 48 0.65 -29.39 -12.66
C PRO A 48 0.93 -28.12 -11.81
N LEU A 49 2.05 -28.06 -11.08
CA LEU A 49 2.40 -26.90 -10.25
C LEU A 49 3.03 -25.77 -11.07
N ILE A 50 2.33 -24.64 -11.13
CA ILE A 50 2.87 -23.38 -11.68
C ILE A 50 3.79 -22.68 -10.66
N LYS A 51 4.72 -21.85 -11.13
CA LYS A 51 5.54 -21.01 -10.24
C LYS A 51 4.69 -19.98 -9.52
N CYS A 52 4.95 -19.78 -8.22
CA CYS A 52 4.26 -18.79 -7.41
C CYS A 52 4.36 -17.37 -8.01
N SER A 53 5.49 -17.01 -8.62
CA SER A 53 5.70 -15.69 -9.24
C SER A 53 4.77 -15.37 -10.42
N TYR A 54 4.23 -16.39 -11.10
CA TYR A 54 3.33 -16.23 -12.25
C TYR A 54 1.86 -16.28 -11.87
N LEU A 55 1.57 -16.40 -10.57
CA LEU A 55 0.21 -16.52 -10.11
C LEU A 55 -0.55 -15.20 -10.32
N PRO A 56 -1.79 -15.26 -10.84
CA PRO A 56 -2.55 -14.05 -11.14
C PRO A 56 -3.04 -13.37 -9.84
N SER A 57 -3.48 -12.12 -9.97
CA SER A 57 -3.83 -11.23 -8.84
C SER A 57 -4.93 -11.78 -7.93
N GLU A 58 -5.80 -12.65 -8.42
CA GLU A 58 -6.90 -13.23 -7.65
C GLU A 58 -6.43 -14.25 -6.62
N PHE A 59 -5.21 -14.78 -6.76
CA PHE A 59 -4.67 -15.83 -5.90
C PHE A 59 -3.45 -15.38 -5.09
N ILE A 60 -3.19 -14.08 -5.04
CA ILE A 60 -2.10 -13.49 -4.27
C ILE A 60 -2.62 -12.30 -3.46
N THR A 61 -1.97 -12.03 -2.34
CA THR A 61 -2.20 -10.84 -1.53
C THR A 61 -0.90 -10.06 -1.49
N CYS A 62 -0.95 -8.75 -1.72
CA CYS A 62 0.24 -7.91 -1.82
C CYS A 62 0.22 -6.78 -0.81
N ASP A 63 1.40 -6.44 -0.32
CA ASP A 63 1.59 -5.28 0.54
C ASP A 63 1.51 -3.99 -0.28
N GLU A 64 1.16 -2.88 0.39
CA GLU A 64 1.09 -1.58 -0.24
C GLU A 64 2.47 -1.08 -0.71
N PRO A 65 2.55 -0.29 -1.80
CA PRO A 65 3.82 0.25 -2.27
C PRO A 65 4.51 1.12 -1.20
N VAL A 66 5.80 0.86 -0.98
CA VAL A 66 6.63 1.64 -0.04
C VAL A 66 6.81 3.06 -0.57
N ASP A 67 6.57 4.05 0.28
CA ASP A 67 6.81 5.45 -0.06
C ASP A 67 8.23 5.89 0.31
N HIS A 68 8.98 6.36 -0.69
CA HIS A 68 10.33 6.92 -0.50
C HIS A 68 10.33 8.44 -0.31
N GLY A 69 9.16 9.08 -0.20
CA GLY A 69 9.03 10.49 0.14
C GLY A 69 9.70 11.43 -0.86
N GLY A 70 9.65 11.11 -2.16
CA GLY A 70 10.32 11.91 -3.20
C GLY A 70 11.78 11.53 -3.47
N ASN A 71 12.36 10.60 -2.71
CA ASN A 71 13.77 10.26 -2.84
C ASN A 71 14.00 9.19 -3.93
N ALA A 72 14.28 9.65 -5.15
CA ALA A 72 14.56 8.76 -6.30
C ALA A 72 15.74 7.80 -6.05
N THR A 73 16.77 8.25 -5.32
CA THR A 73 17.93 7.43 -5.00
C THR A 73 17.56 6.21 -4.15
N ALA A 74 16.63 6.36 -3.20
CA ALA A 74 16.19 5.26 -2.34
C ALA A 74 15.45 4.19 -3.16
N ARG A 75 14.62 4.61 -4.11
CA ARG A 75 13.96 3.72 -5.07
C ARG A 75 14.98 2.96 -5.92
N ASP A 76 15.96 3.66 -6.49
CA ASP A 76 16.94 3.05 -7.39
C ASP A 76 17.88 2.07 -6.65
N LEU A 77 18.12 2.28 -5.36
CA LEU A 77 18.90 1.36 -4.51
C LEU A 77 18.12 0.09 -4.16
N LEU A 78 16.84 0.21 -3.81
CA LEU A 78 16.01 -0.92 -3.40
C LEU A 78 15.40 -1.67 -4.59
N GLY A 79 15.23 -0.99 -5.72
CA GLY A 79 14.59 -1.52 -6.93
C GLY A 79 13.07 -1.62 -6.85
N TYR A 80 12.45 -1.19 -5.76
CA TYR A 80 10.99 -1.20 -5.54
C TYR A 80 10.53 -0.02 -4.66
N GLY A 81 9.22 0.21 -4.62
CA GLY A 81 8.59 1.39 -4.01
C GLY A 81 8.46 2.60 -4.94
N CYS A 82 7.82 3.64 -4.44
CA CYS A 82 7.41 4.82 -5.18
C CYS A 82 8.23 6.04 -4.75
N ALA A 83 8.87 6.71 -5.72
CA ALA A 83 9.52 7.99 -5.49
C ALA A 83 8.52 9.15 -5.67
N LYS A 84 7.71 9.09 -6.73
CA LYS A 84 6.66 10.05 -7.03
C LYS A 84 5.30 9.36 -6.92
N TRP A 85 4.33 10.06 -6.37
CA TRP A 85 2.94 9.61 -6.30
C TRP A 85 2.06 10.50 -7.16
N GLY A 86 0.97 9.92 -7.67
CA GLY A 86 -0.05 10.63 -8.45
C GLY A 86 0.12 10.48 -9.96
N GLY A 87 -0.68 11.25 -10.70
CA GLY A 87 -0.88 11.10 -12.14
C GLY A 87 -2.29 10.60 -12.46
N GLU A 88 -2.86 11.10 -13.56
CA GLU A 88 -4.19 10.68 -14.03
C GLU A 88 -4.09 9.74 -15.24
N LYS A 89 -3.13 9.99 -16.14
CA LYS A 89 -2.90 9.14 -17.30
C LYS A 89 -1.96 8.00 -16.96
N TYR A 90 -2.19 6.85 -17.58
CA TYR A 90 -1.38 5.65 -17.39
C TYR A 90 0.13 5.91 -17.58
N ASP A 91 0.50 6.70 -18.60
CA ASP A 91 1.91 7.00 -18.92
C ASP A 91 2.57 7.98 -17.94
N GLU A 92 1.78 8.72 -17.15
CA GLU A 92 2.27 9.71 -16.18
C GLU A 92 2.43 9.11 -14.77
N VAL A 93 1.83 7.93 -14.53
CA VAL A 93 1.84 7.22 -13.26
C VAL A 93 3.05 6.29 -13.20
N ASP A 94 3.89 6.48 -12.18
CA ASP A 94 5.00 5.57 -11.89
C ASP A 94 4.45 4.20 -11.47
N HIS A 95 5.10 3.13 -11.93
CA HIS A 95 4.77 1.76 -11.55
C HIS A 95 5.95 1.15 -10.80
N THR A 96 5.64 0.30 -9.83
CA THR A 96 6.64 -0.32 -8.97
C THR A 96 6.34 -1.78 -8.68
N ALA A 97 7.36 -2.47 -8.17
CA ALA A 97 7.22 -3.81 -7.61
C ALA A 97 6.73 -3.72 -6.16
N VAL A 98 5.90 -4.69 -5.76
CA VAL A 98 5.51 -4.86 -4.37
C VAL A 98 5.74 -6.30 -3.94
N ILE A 99 5.87 -6.50 -2.63
CA ILE A 99 6.01 -7.82 -2.04
C ILE A 99 4.60 -8.44 -1.99
N CYS A 100 4.46 -9.61 -2.60
CA CYS A 100 3.24 -10.38 -2.65
C CYS A 100 3.45 -11.74 -2.00
N HIS A 101 2.38 -12.27 -1.40
CA HIS A 101 2.30 -13.61 -0.87
C HIS A 101 1.18 -14.40 -1.54
N ALA A 102 1.44 -15.67 -1.82
CA ALA A 102 0.43 -16.62 -2.29
C ALA A 102 -0.63 -16.86 -1.20
N LEU A 103 -1.92 -16.89 -1.57
CA LEU A 103 -3.02 -17.23 -0.66
C LEU A 103 -2.84 -18.60 0.00
N ASP A 104 -3.47 -18.79 1.15
CA ASP A 104 -3.48 -20.09 1.82
C ASP A 104 -4.42 -21.07 1.09
N GLY A 105 -3.96 -22.30 0.84
CA GLY A 105 -4.73 -23.34 0.16
C GLY A 105 -4.47 -23.48 -1.35
N ILE A 106 -3.62 -22.63 -1.92
CA ILE A 106 -3.09 -22.81 -3.27
C ILE A 106 -1.67 -23.39 -3.25
N GLU A 107 -1.47 -24.44 -4.05
CA GLU A 107 -0.18 -25.08 -4.23
C GLU A 107 0.53 -24.49 -5.45
N CYS A 108 1.69 -23.89 -5.21
CA CYS A 108 2.56 -23.35 -6.24
C CYS A 108 4.01 -23.71 -5.95
N HIS A 109 4.84 -23.63 -6.98
CA HIS A 109 6.25 -24.00 -6.92
C HIS A 109 7.14 -22.77 -6.65
N GLY A 110 8.08 -22.90 -5.71
CA GLY A 110 9.06 -21.86 -5.35
C GLY A 110 8.65 -21.01 -4.14
N ASN A 111 9.26 -19.82 -4.01
CA ASN A 111 9.00 -18.94 -2.88
C ASN A 111 7.54 -18.43 -2.90
N ARG A 112 6.83 -18.61 -1.79
CA ARG A 112 5.46 -18.13 -1.59
C ARG A 112 5.41 -16.61 -1.42
N THR A 113 6.52 -15.98 -1.03
CA THR A 113 6.70 -14.53 -1.04
C THR A 113 7.59 -14.11 -2.20
N PHE A 114 7.14 -13.15 -3.01
CA PHE A 114 7.88 -12.73 -4.20
C PHE A 114 7.54 -11.28 -4.57
N LEU A 115 8.45 -10.65 -5.32
CA LEU A 115 8.22 -9.33 -5.88
C LEU A 115 7.40 -9.45 -7.17
N LYS A 116 6.32 -8.66 -7.27
CA LYS A 116 5.49 -8.58 -8.46
C LYS A 116 5.42 -7.15 -8.96
N ASP A 117 5.72 -6.98 -10.24
CA ASP A 117 5.72 -5.69 -10.92
C ASP A 117 4.32 -5.24 -11.37
N GLY A 118 4.22 -3.95 -11.71
CA GLY A 118 3.05 -3.38 -12.37
C GLY A 118 2.03 -2.74 -11.43
N PHE A 119 2.40 -2.44 -10.19
CA PHE A 119 1.52 -1.73 -9.25
C PHE A 119 1.69 -0.22 -9.40
N PRO A 120 0.60 0.54 -9.59
CA PRO A 120 0.67 1.99 -9.78
C PRO A 120 0.91 2.75 -8.47
N CYS A 121 1.74 3.78 -8.53
CA CYS A 121 2.07 4.68 -7.41
C CYS A 121 0.99 5.77 -7.21
N ILE A 122 -0.22 5.36 -6.82
CA ILE A 122 -1.36 6.25 -6.60
C ILE A 122 -1.91 6.12 -5.18
N ARG A 123 -2.27 7.25 -4.57
CA ARG A 123 -2.90 7.30 -3.25
C ARG A 123 -4.39 7.52 -3.40
N TYR A 124 -5.19 6.75 -2.68
CA TYR A 124 -6.64 6.91 -2.61
C TYR A 124 -7.04 7.36 -1.20
N ASN A 125 -7.88 8.39 -1.08
CA ASN A 125 -8.37 8.91 0.22
C ASN A 125 -9.90 8.82 0.36
N GLY A 126 -10.53 7.79 -0.22
CA GLY A 126 -11.99 7.62 -0.10
C GLY A 126 -12.80 8.73 -0.79
N HIS A 127 -12.18 9.50 -1.68
CA HIS A 127 -12.86 10.49 -2.50
C HIS A 127 -13.35 9.87 -3.80
N TYR A 128 -14.66 9.91 -4.02
CA TYR A 128 -15.30 9.34 -5.20
C TYR A 128 -15.72 10.45 -6.15
N PHE A 129 -15.31 10.36 -7.42
CA PHE A 129 -15.64 11.36 -8.43
C PHE A 129 -17.16 11.55 -8.58
N VAL A 130 -17.90 10.45 -8.68
CA VAL A 130 -19.36 10.45 -8.89
C VAL A 130 -20.09 11.08 -7.69
N THR A 131 -19.70 10.72 -6.47
CA THR A 131 -20.30 11.29 -5.24
C THR A 131 -20.08 12.80 -5.17
N THR A 132 -18.85 13.26 -5.46
CA THR A 132 -18.56 14.70 -5.51
C THR A 132 -19.34 15.41 -6.60
N LEU A 133 -19.47 14.79 -7.79
CA LEU A 133 -20.27 15.33 -8.88
C LEU A 133 -21.74 15.50 -8.46
N ILE A 134 -22.32 14.51 -7.79
CA ILE A 134 -23.70 14.58 -7.27
C ILE A 134 -23.83 15.71 -6.25
N TYR A 135 -22.91 15.83 -5.30
CA TYR A 135 -22.91 16.94 -4.35
C TYR A 135 -22.72 18.30 -5.02
N SER A 136 -21.91 18.38 -6.08
CA SER A 136 -21.73 19.60 -6.86
C SER A 136 -23.04 20.01 -7.56
N VAL A 137 -23.75 19.06 -8.18
CA VAL A 137 -25.03 19.34 -8.85
C VAL A 137 -26.15 19.69 -7.86
N LEU A 138 -26.30 18.93 -6.77
CA LEU A 138 -27.43 19.08 -5.83
C LEU A 138 -27.19 20.12 -4.73
N LEU A 139 -25.98 20.18 -4.19
CA LEU A 139 -25.60 20.98 -3.01
C LEU A 139 -24.50 22.00 -3.32
N GLY A 140 -24.16 22.21 -4.59
CA GLY A 140 -23.05 23.10 -4.97
C GLY A 140 -23.30 24.57 -4.67
N PHE A 141 -24.56 24.99 -4.52
CA PHE A 141 -24.90 26.36 -4.05
C PHE A 141 -24.50 26.60 -2.58
N LEU A 142 -24.44 25.53 -1.77
CA LEU A 142 -23.92 25.57 -0.40
C LEU A 142 -22.40 25.36 -0.35
N GLY A 143 -21.78 24.93 -1.45
CA GLY A 143 -20.34 24.66 -1.51
C GLY A 143 -19.89 23.37 -0.80
N VAL A 144 -20.81 22.42 -0.57
CA VAL A 144 -20.53 21.14 0.10
C VAL A 144 -19.52 20.31 -0.68
N ASP A 145 -19.57 20.37 -2.02
CA ASP A 145 -18.62 19.74 -2.94
C ASP A 145 -17.16 20.07 -2.61
N ARG A 146 -16.83 21.36 -2.43
CA ARG A 146 -15.47 21.82 -2.12
C ARG A 146 -15.08 21.57 -0.68
N TYR A 147 -16.04 21.62 0.23
CA TYR A 147 -15.78 21.28 1.63
C TYR A 147 -15.35 19.82 1.78
N CYS A 148 -16.03 18.89 1.10
CA CYS A 148 -15.68 17.46 1.09
C CYS A 148 -14.34 17.16 0.43
N LEU A 149 -13.87 17.99 -0.49
CA LEU A 149 -12.56 17.86 -1.12
C LEU A 149 -11.40 18.45 -0.29
N GLY A 150 -11.69 19.08 0.85
CA GLY A 150 -10.69 19.76 1.69
C GLY A 150 -10.44 21.22 1.33
N HIS A 151 -11.11 21.77 0.31
CA HIS A 151 -10.98 23.17 -0.12
C HIS A 151 -11.83 24.13 0.73
N THR A 152 -11.64 24.09 2.04
CA THR A 152 -12.46 24.79 3.05
C THR A 152 -12.55 26.29 2.83
N GLY A 153 -11.45 26.96 2.48
CA GLY A 153 -11.43 28.41 2.21
C GLY A 153 -12.37 28.81 1.07
N THR A 154 -12.31 28.10 -0.06
CA THR A 154 -13.19 28.38 -1.22
C THR A 154 -14.64 27.99 -0.95
N ALA A 155 -14.88 26.95 -0.15
CA ALA A 155 -16.22 26.55 0.27
C ALA A 155 -16.88 27.64 1.13
N VAL A 156 -16.17 28.20 2.11
CA VAL A 156 -16.67 29.29 2.95
C VAL A 156 -16.90 30.56 2.12
N GLY A 157 -16.03 30.87 1.16
CA GLY A 157 -16.22 31.98 0.24
C GLY A 157 -17.53 31.89 -0.56
N LYS A 158 -17.91 30.68 -1.01
CA LYS A 158 -19.22 30.45 -1.65
C LYS A 158 -20.38 30.68 -0.67
N MET A 159 -20.29 30.17 0.55
CA MET A 159 -21.35 30.33 1.55
C MET A 159 -21.59 31.81 1.89
N LEU A 160 -20.52 32.59 2.07
CA LEU A 160 -20.62 34.02 2.36
C LEU A 160 -21.19 34.83 1.19
N THR A 161 -20.97 34.38 -0.04
CA THR A 161 -21.52 35.01 -1.25
C THR A 161 -22.89 34.44 -1.65
N LEU A 162 -23.52 33.63 -0.79
CA LEU A 162 -24.78 32.91 -1.05
C LEU A 162 -24.76 32.12 -2.37
N GLY A 163 -23.62 31.53 -2.72
CA GLY A 163 -23.45 30.76 -3.95
C GLY A 163 -23.51 31.61 -5.22
N GLY A 164 -23.16 32.91 -5.12
CA GLY A 164 -22.91 33.81 -6.25
C GLY A 164 -23.88 33.65 -7.42
N VAL A 165 -25.18 33.85 -7.18
CA VAL A 165 -26.27 33.88 -8.19
C VAL A 165 -26.28 32.65 -9.13
N GLY A 166 -25.78 31.50 -8.68
CA GLY A 166 -25.70 30.28 -9.48
C GLY A 166 -24.59 30.22 -10.54
N ILE A 167 -23.83 31.30 -10.76
CA ILE A 167 -22.70 31.32 -11.70
C ILE A 167 -21.56 30.43 -11.17
N TRP A 168 -21.26 30.54 -9.87
CA TRP A 168 -20.24 29.73 -9.22
C TRP A 168 -20.53 28.24 -9.31
N TRP A 169 -21.80 27.86 -9.17
CA TRP A 169 -22.26 26.48 -9.33
C TRP A 169 -21.91 25.91 -10.71
N ILE A 170 -22.18 26.65 -11.79
CA ILE A 170 -21.86 26.20 -13.17
C ILE A 170 -20.35 26.06 -13.37
N VAL A 171 -19.57 27.05 -12.93
CA VAL A 171 -18.10 27.02 -13.05
C VAL A 171 -17.51 25.81 -12.35
N ASP A 172 -18.06 25.41 -11.20
CA ASP A 172 -17.52 24.31 -10.43
C ASP A 172 -17.87 22.94 -11.01
N VAL A 173 -19.07 22.79 -11.57
CA VAL A 173 -19.41 21.59 -12.34
C VAL A 173 -18.46 21.45 -13.54
N ILE A 174 -18.18 22.54 -14.26
CA ILE A 174 -17.24 22.53 -15.39
C ILE A 174 -15.82 22.19 -14.92
N LEU A 175 -15.34 22.79 -13.85
CA LEU A 175 -13.99 22.56 -13.33
C LEU A 175 -13.81 21.12 -12.83
N LEU A 176 -14.85 20.54 -12.22
CA LEU A 176 -14.84 19.15 -11.75
C LEU A 176 -14.81 18.18 -12.93
N VAL A 177 -15.69 18.38 -13.92
CA VAL A 177 -15.79 17.47 -15.09
C VAL A 177 -14.55 17.57 -15.99
N THR A 178 -13.92 18.73 -16.08
CA THR A 178 -12.67 18.90 -16.85
C THR A 178 -11.42 18.41 -16.11
N GLY A 179 -11.54 17.89 -14.88
CA GLY A 179 -10.40 17.42 -14.07
C GLY A 179 -9.58 18.55 -13.43
N GLY A 180 -10.02 19.80 -13.55
CA GLY A 180 -9.34 20.95 -12.94
C GLY A 180 -9.52 21.05 -11.42
N LEU A 181 -10.51 20.35 -10.85
CA LEU A 181 -10.76 20.29 -9.41
C LEU A 181 -10.47 18.88 -8.88
N ARG A 182 -9.39 18.76 -8.10
CA ARG A 182 -8.94 17.51 -7.47
C ARG A 182 -8.98 17.63 -5.94
N PRO A 183 -8.96 16.51 -5.19
CA PRO A 183 -8.86 16.53 -3.74
C PRO A 183 -7.65 17.36 -3.28
N ALA A 184 -7.78 18.08 -2.16
CA ALA A 184 -6.71 18.94 -1.64
C ALA A 184 -5.45 18.15 -1.25
N ASP A 185 -5.62 16.87 -0.90
CA ASP A 185 -4.52 15.95 -0.53
C ASP A 185 -3.75 15.37 -1.75
N ASP A 186 -4.05 15.82 -2.97
CA ASP A 186 -3.45 15.33 -4.23
C ASP A 186 -3.61 13.80 -4.46
N SER A 187 -4.60 13.21 -3.77
CA SER A 187 -5.01 11.82 -3.97
C SER A 187 -5.82 11.64 -5.25
N ASN A 188 -5.80 10.44 -5.80
CA ASN A 188 -6.58 10.06 -6.97
C ASN A 188 -8.02 9.68 -6.57
N TRP A 189 -8.93 9.79 -7.53
CA TRP A 189 -10.32 9.36 -7.41
C TRP A 189 -10.40 7.85 -7.24
N VAL A 190 -11.18 7.39 -6.26
CA VAL A 190 -11.46 5.96 -6.11
C VAL A 190 -12.35 5.51 -7.27
N PRO A 191 -11.92 4.51 -8.07
CA PRO A 191 -12.64 4.10 -9.28
C PRO A 191 -13.91 3.29 -8.98
N TYR A 192 -13.99 2.64 -7.82
CA TYR A 192 -15.11 1.80 -7.40
C TYR A 192 -15.83 2.44 -6.21
N TYR A 193 -17.14 2.22 -6.07
CA TYR A 193 -17.98 2.71 -4.96
C TYR A 193 -18.19 1.65 -3.88
#